data_AF-A0A170ST15-F1
#
_entry.id   AF-A0A170ST15-F1
#
_cell.length_a   1.000
_cell.length_b   1.000
_cell.length_c   1.000
_cell.angle_alpha   90.00
_cell.angle_beta   90.00
_cell.angle_gamma   90.00
#
_symmetry.space_group_name_H-M   'P 1'
#
loop_
_entity.id
_entity.type
_entity.pdbx_description
1 polymer ?
#
loop_
_entity_poly.entity_id
_entity_poly.type
_entity_poly.pdbx_seq_one_letter_code
_entity_poly.pdbx_strand_id
1 'polypeptide(L)'
;EKVSDFIDEDDGKAICRYLETLPNGNTHEVLDDIQDSPLDNTPVYTVPEDHVFVLGDNRDNSRDSRFITDVGYIPLKNIIGKAHVIALSFTKSKDGSFLPFKLRSDRVWHAIN
;
A
#
# COMPACT_ATOMS: atom_id res chain seq x y z
N GLU A 1 -2.35 14.89 -4.26
CA GLU A 1 -2.59 16.03 -3.33
C GLU A 1 -2.27 15.58 -1.91
N LYS A 2 -1.57 16.38 -1.11
CA LYS A 2 -1.29 16.02 0.29
C LYS A 2 -2.57 16.18 1.13
N VAL A 3 -2.87 15.18 1.95
CA VAL A 3 -3.97 15.21 2.93
C VAL A 3 -3.42 15.10 4.35
N SER A 4 -4.30 14.95 5.35
CA SER A 4 -3.87 14.72 6.73
C SER A 4 -2.95 13.51 6.81
N ASP A 5 -1.86 13.63 7.56
CA ASP A 5 -0.91 12.53 7.76
C ASP A 5 -1.62 11.28 8.30
N PHE A 6 -1.11 10.11 7.94
CA PHE A 6 -1.52 8.84 8.55
C PHE A 6 -0.76 8.68 9.86
N ILE A 7 -1.44 8.28 10.94
CA ILE A 7 -0.80 8.03 12.23
C ILE A 7 -0.65 6.53 12.40
N ASP A 8 0.59 6.05 12.43
CA ASP A 8 0.88 4.65 12.63
C ASP A 8 0.41 4.20 14.02
N GLU A 9 -0.44 3.17 14.05
CA GLU A 9 -0.96 2.60 15.30
C GLU A 9 0.15 1.95 16.13
N ASP A 10 1.29 1.65 15.52
CA ASP A 10 2.35 0.89 16.14
C ASP A 10 3.31 1.73 17.00
N ASP A 11 3.76 2.86 16.48
CA ASP A 11 4.72 3.74 17.16
C ASP A 11 4.21 5.19 17.28
N GLY A 12 3.02 5.49 16.76
CA GLY A 12 2.45 6.83 16.73
C GLY A 12 3.13 7.75 15.72
N LYS A 13 3.98 7.22 14.83
CA LYS A 13 4.67 8.01 13.81
C LYS A 13 3.63 8.60 12.85
N ALA A 14 3.73 9.91 12.62
CA ALA A 14 3.01 10.55 11.52
C ALA A 14 3.74 10.28 10.21
N ILE A 15 3.01 9.79 9.21
CA ILE A 15 3.50 9.44 7.88
C ILE A 15 2.76 10.30 6.87
N CYS A 16 3.49 10.98 5.99
CA CYS A 16 2.88 11.81 4.96
C CYS A 16 1.95 10.98 4.06
N ARG A 17 0.73 11.48 3.86
CA ARG A 17 -0.32 10.82 3.09
C ARG A 17 -0.84 11.71 1.97
N TYR A 18 -1.10 11.09 0.82
CA TYR A 18 -1.56 11.77 -0.38
C TYR A 18 -2.74 11.05 -1.00
N LEU A 19 -3.59 11.81 -1.69
CA LEU A 19 -4.52 11.29 -2.67
C LEU A 19 -3.84 11.32 -4.05
N GLU A 20 -3.65 10.15 -4.65
CA GLU A 20 -3.15 9.98 -6.01
C GLU A 20 -4.33 9.70 -6.95
N THR A 21 -4.47 10.53 -7.99
CA THR A 21 -5.49 10.34 -9.03
C THR A 21 -4.82 9.86 -10.31
N LEU A 22 -5.19 8.66 -10.74
CA LEU A 22 -4.69 8.06 -11.97
C LEU A 22 -5.36 8.69 -13.20
N PRO A 23 -4.76 8.58 -14.41
CA PRO A 23 -5.31 9.16 -15.63
C PRO A 23 -6.73 8.70 -15.98
N ASN A 24 -7.16 7.53 -15.49
CA ASN A 24 -8.51 7.02 -15.65
C ASN A 24 -9.54 7.63 -14.67
N GLY A 25 -9.10 8.56 -13.80
CA GLY A 25 -9.94 9.24 -12.80
C GLY A 25 -10.05 8.50 -11.47
N ASN A 26 -9.47 7.31 -11.32
CA ASN A 26 -9.49 6.60 -10.03
C ASN A 26 -8.56 7.29 -9.05
N THR A 27 -9.06 7.56 -7.84
CA THR A 27 -8.29 8.15 -6.75
C THR A 27 -8.09 7.15 -5.62
N HIS A 28 -6.88 7.10 -5.05
CA HIS A 28 -6.56 6.25 -3.91
C HIS A 28 -5.60 6.96 -2.95
N GLU A 29 -5.60 6.53 -1.69
CA GLU A 29 -4.66 7.02 -0.68
C GLU A 29 -3.32 6.30 -0.79
N VAL A 30 -2.24 7.06 -0.70
CA VAL A 30 -0.87 6.54 -0.69
C VAL A 30 -0.08 7.18 0.44
N LEU A 31 0.88 6.44 0.99
CA LEU A 31 1.84 6.91 1.97
C LEU A 31 3.20 7.11 1.28
N ASP A 32 3.80 8.26 1.51
CA ASP A 32 5.06 8.69 0.87
C ASP A 32 5.74 9.72 1.80
N ASP A 33 6.68 9.25 2.61
CA ASP A 33 7.25 9.97 3.75
C ASP A 33 8.64 10.53 3.48
N ILE A 34 9.40 9.87 2.61
CA ILE A 34 10.78 10.22 2.30
C ILE A 34 10.78 11.20 1.14
N GLN A 35 11.02 12.46 1.44
CA GLN A 35 11.17 13.48 0.40
C GLN A 35 12.33 13.15 -0.55
N ASP A 36 12.05 13.18 -1.85
CA ASP A 36 13.01 12.95 -2.93
C ASP A 36 13.68 11.57 -2.85
N SER A 37 12.90 10.54 -2.49
CA SER A 37 13.34 9.16 -2.54
C SER A 37 13.77 8.80 -3.97
N PRO A 38 14.73 7.89 -4.16
CA PRO A 38 15.19 7.47 -5.49
C PRO A 38 14.08 6.92 -6.41
N LEU A 39 12.91 6.57 -5.86
CA LEU A 39 11.78 5.99 -6.58
C LEU A 39 10.59 6.94 -6.71
N ASP A 40 10.71 8.19 -6.29
CA ASP A 40 9.66 9.20 -6.40
C ASP A 40 9.54 9.72 -7.83
N ASN A 41 10.69 9.90 -8.48
CA ASN A 41 10.78 10.36 -9.86
C ASN A 41 11.47 9.31 -10.72
N THR A 42 10.66 8.57 -11.46
CA THR A 42 11.12 7.44 -12.28
C THR A 42 11.05 7.78 -13.76
N PRO A 43 11.87 7.11 -14.61
CA PRO A 43 11.64 7.12 -16.04
C PRO A 43 10.28 6.53 -16.40
N VAL A 44 9.79 6.85 -17.59
CA VAL A 44 8.55 6.23 -18.10
C VAL A 44 8.76 4.74 -18.30
N TYR A 45 7.91 3.93 -17.67
CA TYR A 45 7.86 2.48 -17.87
C TYR A 45 6.97 2.15 -19.07
N THR A 46 7.45 1.27 -19.95
CA THR A 46 6.62 0.67 -21.01
C THR A 46 6.34 -0.77 -20.63
N VAL A 47 5.14 -1.02 -20.12
CA VAL A 47 4.72 -2.35 -19.68
C VAL A 47 4.57 -3.25 -20.92
N PRO A 48 5.26 -4.41 -20.96
CA PRO A 48 5.11 -5.36 -22.06
C PRO A 48 3.67 -5.89 -22.17
N GLU A 49 3.31 -6.39 -23.35
CA GLU A 49 2.07 -7.14 -23.53
C GLU A 49 2.02 -8.33 -22.55
N ASP A 50 0.82 -8.70 -22.12
CA ASP A 50 0.56 -9.75 -21.13
C ASP A 50 1.20 -9.54 -19.75
N HIS A 51 1.58 -8.31 -19.38
CA HIS A 51 2.11 -7.97 -18.07
C HIS A 51 1.33 -6.83 -17.41
N VAL A 52 1.52 -6.70 -16.09
CA VAL A 52 1.06 -5.55 -15.30
C VAL A 52 2.23 -4.93 -14.56
N PHE A 53 2.10 -3.64 -14.26
CA PHE A 53 2.97 -2.89 -13.38
C PHE A 53 2.18 -2.54 -12.12
N VAL A 54 2.66 -2.98 -10.97
CA VAL A 54 1.96 -2.80 -9.69
C VAL A 54 2.76 -1.89 -8.78
N LEU A 55 2.05 -1.10 -8.00
CA LEU A 55 2.60 -0.21 -6.97
C LEU A 55 1.94 -0.56 -5.64
N GLY A 56 2.71 -0.48 -4.56
CA GLY A 56 2.14 -0.54 -3.21
C GLY A 56 1.66 0.84 -2.77
N ASP A 57 0.59 0.88 -1.97
CA ASP A 57 0.06 2.14 -1.43
C ASP A 57 1.05 2.80 -0.46
N ASN A 58 1.90 2.03 0.23
CA ASN A 58 2.97 2.56 1.08
C ASN A 58 4.28 2.63 0.28
N ARG A 59 4.47 3.74 -0.45
CA ARG A 59 5.44 3.88 -1.55
C ARG A 59 6.87 3.65 -1.10
N ASP A 60 7.31 4.27 -0.02
CA ASP A 60 8.68 4.12 0.50
C ASP A 60 8.96 2.76 1.13
N ASN A 61 7.90 2.06 1.54
CA ASN A 61 8.00 0.74 2.18
C ASN A 61 7.49 -0.39 1.28
N SER A 62 7.43 -0.15 -0.02
CA SER A 62 6.95 -1.12 -1.00
C SER A 62 8.07 -1.51 -1.95
N ARG A 63 8.38 -2.81 -1.97
CA ARG A 63 9.26 -3.43 -2.97
C ARG A 63 8.41 -3.94 -4.11
N ASP A 64 8.07 -3.03 -5.02
CA ASP A 64 7.12 -3.25 -6.12
C ASP A 64 7.78 -3.14 -7.51
N SER A 65 6.96 -3.03 -8.57
CA SER A 65 7.44 -3.07 -9.96
C SER A 65 8.47 -1.99 -10.33
N ARG A 66 8.61 -0.92 -9.52
CA ARG A 66 9.67 0.10 -9.70
C ARG A 66 11.06 -0.51 -9.57
N PHE A 67 11.23 -1.58 -8.78
CA PHE A 67 12.47 -2.33 -8.65
C PHE A 67 12.64 -3.30 -9.83
N ILE A 68 13.07 -2.77 -10.98
CA ILE A 68 13.06 -3.51 -12.26
C ILE A 68 13.92 -4.77 -12.28
N THR A 69 15.01 -4.80 -11.50
CA THR A 69 15.93 -5.95 -11.41
C THR A 69 15.51 -6.98 -10.37
N ASP A 70 14.38 -6.76 -9.69
CA ASP A 70 13.92 -7.61 -8.58
C ASP A 70 12.49 -8.10 -8.81
N VAL A 71 11.50 -7.18 -8.79
CA VAL A 71 10.09 -7.50 -9.06
C VAL A 71 9.76 -7.24 -10.53
N GLY A 72 9.98 -6.01 -11.00
CA GLY A 72 9.69 -5.61 -12.37
C GLY A 72 8.23 -5.85 -12.81
N TYR A 73 8.06 -6.12 -14.10
CA TYR A 73 6.75 -6.38 -14.70
C TYR A 73 6.24 -7.78 -14.34
N ILE A 74 4.97 -7.90 -13.97
CA ILE A 74 4.37 -9.16 -13.52
C ILE A 74 3.55 -9.76 -14.68
N PRO A 75 3.84 -10.99 -15.14
CA PRO A 75 3.01 -11.67 -16.12
C PRO A 75 1.55 -11.84 -15.65
N LEU A 76 0.55 -11.64 -16.52
CA LEU A 76 -0.88 -11.74 -16.21
C LEU A 76 -1.30 -13.13 -15.70
N LYS A 77 -0.90 -14.20 -16.39
CA LYS A 77 0.02 -15.15 -15.77
C LYS A 77 -0.19 -15.56 -14.30
N ASN A 78 0.48 -14.75 -13.49
CA ASN A 78 0.74 -14.95 -12.08
C ASN A 78 -0.35 -14.29 -11.22
N ILE A 79 -1.32 -13.60 -11.83
CA ILE A 79 -2.43 -12.96 -11.14
C ILE A 79 -3.49 -14.00 -10.81
N ILE A 80 -3.68 -14.23 -9.51
CA ILE A 80 -4.65 -15.22 -9.02
C ILE A 80 -6.05 -14.60 -8.88
N GLY A 81 -6.15 -13.32 -8.47
CA GLY A 81 -7.43 -12.62 -8.32
C GLY A 81 -7.33 -11.27 -7.63
N LYS A 82 -8.48 -10.59 -7.47
CA LYS A 82 -8.60 -9.31 -6.75
C LYS A 82 -8.89 -9.56 -5.28
N ALA A 83 -8.26 -8.80 -4.38
CA ALA A 83 -8.63 -8.77 -2.97
C ALA A 83 -9.91 -7.95 -2.78
N HIS A 84 -10.92 -8.52 -2.11
CA HIS A 84 -12.23 -7.90 -1.96
C HIS A 84 -12.59 -7.50 -0.51
N VAL A 85 -12.12 -8.25 0.49
CA VAL A 85 -12.56 -8.08 1.88
C VAL A 85 -11.43 -8.38 2.84
N ILE A 86 -11.33 -7.59 3.90
CA ILE A 86 -10.52 -7.90 5.08
C ILE A 86 -11.36 -8.81 5.99
N ALA A 87 -11.14 -10.12 5.92
CA ALA A 87 -11.93 -11.07 6.72
C ALA A 87 -11.67 -10.91 8.23
N LEU A 88 -10.40 -10.77 8.62
CA LEU A 88 -9.97 -10.61 10.00
C LEU A 88 -8.77 -9.65 10.08
N SER A 89 -8.66 -8.92 11.19
CA SER A 89 -7.55 -8.00 11.43
C SER A 89 -7.19 -7.94 12.90
N PHE A 90 -5.92 -8.17 13.20
CA PHE A 90 -5.37 -8.14 14.56
C PHE A 90 -4.19 -7.18 14.63
N THR A 91 -3.92 -6.68 15.82
CA THR A 91 -2.70 -5.94 16.19
C THR A 91 -2.15 -6.46 17.51
N LYS A 92 -0.92 -6.10 17.86
CA LYS A 92 -0.29 -6.49 19.12
C LYS A 92 -0.96 -5.75 20.29
N SER A 93 -1.28 -6.46 21.38
CA SER A 93 -1.79 -5.79 22.58
C SER A 93 -0.66 -5.02 23.28
N LYS A 94 -0.91 -3.75 23.60
CA LYS A 94 0.05 -2.84 24.28
C LYS A 94 -0.42 -2.37 25.65
N ASP A 95 -1.61 -2.80 26.04
CA ASP A 95 -2.31 -2.41 27.27
C ASP A 95 -2.07 -3.38 28.44
N GLY A 96 -1.16 -4.35 28.29
CA GLY A 96 -0.88 -5.36 29.32
C GLY A 96 -1.94 -6.46 29.43
N SER A 97 -2.84 -6.57 28.45
CA SER A 97 -3.82 -7.66 28.38
C SER A 97 -3.17 -9.05 28.37
N PHE A 98 -3.86 -10.05 28.93
CA PHE A 98 -3.44 -11.45 28.91
C PHE A 98 -3.30 -12.01 27.48
N LEU A 99 -4.16 -11.58 26.56
CA LEU A 99 -4.03 -11.95 25.16
C LEU A 99 -2.96 -11.08 24.49
N PRO A 100 -2.00 -11.67 23.75
CA PRO A 100 -0.93 -10.91 23.10
C PRO A 100 -1.40 -10.11 21.88
N PHE A 101 -2.69 -10.19 21.53
CA PHE A 101 -3.29 -9.53 20.37
C PHE A 101 -4.61 -8.84 20.73
N LYS A 102 -4.95 -7.82 19.94
CA LYS A 102 -6.23 -7.11 19.95
C LYS A 102 -6.86 -7.19 18.56
N LEU A 103 -8.17 -7.45 18.50
CA LEU A 103 -8.93 -7.41 17.25
C LEU A 103 -9.16 -5.95 16.83
N ARG A 104 -8.90 -5.62 15.56
CA ARG A 104 -9.26 -4.35 14.92
C ARG A 104 -10.63 -4.49 14.27
N SER A 105 -11.67 -4.39 15.10
CA SER A 105 -13.05 -4.69 14.74
C SER A 105 -13.61 -3.82 13.61
N ASP A 106 -13.12 -2.58 13.49
CA ASP A 106 -13.46 -1.63 12.43
C ASP A 106 -13.02 -2.12 11.02
N ARG A 107 -12.05 -3.03 10.96
CA ARG A 107 -11.53 -3.61 9.71
C ARG A 107 -12.12 -4.98 9.39
N VAL A 108 -12.85 -5.60 10.31
CA VAL A 108 -13.40 -6.95 10.11
C VAL A 108 -14.57 -6.88 9.13
N TRP A 109 -14.56 -7.75 8.12
CA TRP A 109 -15.48 -7.75 6.98
C TRP A 109 -15.49 -6.45 6.17
N HIS A 110 -14.46 -5.62 6.30
CA HIS A 110 -14.36 -4.39 5.56
C HIS A 110 -14.13 -4.69 4.06
N ALA A 111 -15.02 -4.19 3.21
CA ALA A 111 -14.88 -4.31 1.77
C ALA A 111 -13.77 -3.36 1.27
N ILE A 112 -12.90 -3.89 0.42
CA ILE A 112 -11.84 -3.14 -0.26
C ILE A 112 -12.42 -2.69 -1.60
N ASN A 113 -12.64 -1.39 -1.77
CA ASN A 113 -13.15 -0.81 -3.01
C ASN A 113 -12.02 -0.68 -4.05
#